data_AF-A0A2C6KGX9-F1
#
_entry.id   AF-A0A2C6KGX9-F1
#
_cell.length_a   1.000
_cell.length_b   1.000
_cell.length_c   1.000
_cell.angle_alpha   90.00
_cell.angle_beta   90.00
_cell.angle_gamma   90.00
#
_symmetry.space_group_name_H-M   'P 1'
#
loop_
_entity.id
_entity.type
_entity.pdbx_description
1 polymer ?
#
loop_
_entity_poly.entity_id
_entity_poly.type
_entity_poly.pdbx_seq_one_letter_code
_entity_poly.pdbx_strand_id
1 'polypeptide(L)'
;MKDKPGEACVVADQSTNEDGTAVKTPLEEWQWKAIEAGDYALLRKYDTGTTNVDQKSDTYGTPLVTLIDKFIFKSPNNEKEKYLNCIRWLIKRGANPLTTTPGSCTLQISYQKRDNENDKTKRVLVSKKNAIQEDNGPKVLLDKKVISFWESLMLSEDTPDITVTCANGTAKVHSCVLRASSKTFDAMFKHDMMEKRTMTIDLSHLQIEDFKMFRSLLYTGCLEKEPTDDELLDLFELADQYQVQHLCEVLAGHIHNRLSPQNFDKFCHFAITHCSELLKLPCCIYAASNEAVKAQFNGGKLSEPVTEELTKFFGIEVHPSKRRRFSL
;
A
#
# COMPACT_ATOMS: atom_id res chain seq x y z
N MET A 1 13.23 63.83 -10.85
CA MET A 1 13.18 62.80 -9.79
C MET A 1 11.91 61.99 -10.02
N LYS A 2 12.01 60.66 -10.03
CA LYS A 2 10.92 59.73 -10.34
C LYS A 2 10.19 59.40 -9.03
N ASP A 3 8.90 59.68 -8.94
CA ASP A 3 8.05 59.23 -7.84
C ASP A 3 7.54 57.79 -8.08
N LYS A 4 7.73 56.93 -7.08
CA LYS A 4 7.15 55.58 -7.00
C LYS A 4 5.77 55.66 -6.32
N PRO A 5 4.74 54.93 -6.76
CA PRO A 5 3.54 54.74 -5.97
C PRO A 5 3.73 53.63 -4.92
N GLY A 6 3.21 53.86 -3.72
CA GLY A 6 3.35 53.00 -2.55
C GLY A 6 2.55 51.70 -2.64
N GLU A 7 3.14 50.64 -2.10
CA GLU A 7 2.47 49.37 -1.80
C GLU A 7 1.43 49.58 -0.70
N ALA A 8 0.16 49.37 -1.03
CA ALA A 8 -0.91 49.22 -0.05
C ALA A 8 -0.82 47.82 0.57
N CYS A 9 -0.54 47.78 1.87
CA CYS A 9 -0.58 46.57 2.69
C CYS A 9 -2.04 46.10 2.80
N VAL A 10 -2.38 44.98 2.15
CA VAL A 10 -3.68 44.32 2.33
C VAL A 10 -3.60 43.52 3.62
N VAL A 11 -4.21 44.04 4.68
CA VAL A 11 -4.41 43.33 5.94
C VAL A 11 -5.42 42.22 5.68
N ALA A 12 -4.96 40.96 5.76
CA ALA A 12 -5.83 39.79 5.66
C ALA A 12 -6.70 39.71 6.93
N ASP A 13 -8.01 39.82 6.72
CA ASP A 13 -9.04 39.70 7.75
C ASP A 13 -9.06 38.24 8.25
N GLN A 14 -8.73 38.03 9.52
CA GLN A 14 -8.71 36.69 10.14
C GLN A 14 -10.08 36.41 10.77
N SER A 15 -10.97 35.77 10.01
CA SER A 15 -12.23 35.24 10.55
C SER A 15 -11.94 33.98 11.38
N THR A 16 -12.22 34.03 12.68
CA THR A 16 -12.13 32.89 13.61
C THR A 16 -13.53 32.32 13.90
N ASN A 17 -13.66 30.98 13.95
CA ASN A 17 -14.87 30.31 14.45
C ASN A 17 -14.95 30.39 15.99
N GLU A 18 -16.16 30.19 16.54
CA GLU A 18 -16.47 30.30 17.99
C GLU A 18 -15.63 29.39 18.91
N ASP A 19 -14.96 28.38 18.34
CA ASP A 19 -14.06 27.42 19.04
C ASP A 19 -12.56 27.80 18.98
N GLY A 20 -12.20 29.00 18.48
CA GLY A 20 -10.79 29.45 18.43
C GLY A 20 -9.90 28.71 17.42
N THR A 21 -10.49 27.87 16.56
CA THR A 21 -9.76 27.23 15.45
C THR A 21 -9.74 28.14 14.23
N ALA A 22 -8.55 28.32 13.62
CA ALA A 22 -8.38 29.11 12.41
C ALA A 22 -9.21 28.48 11.27
N VAL A 23 -10.05 29.29 10.61
CA VAL A 23 -10.88 28.84 9.48
C VAL A 23 -9.95 28.43 8.34
N LYS A 24 -9.93 27.13 8.02
CA LYS A 24 -9.14 26.63 6.90
C LYS A 24 -9.84 26.94 5.58
N THR A 25 -9.12 27.50 4.61
CA THR A 25 -9.64 27.81 3.28
C THR A 25 -9.71 26.55 2.41
N PRO A 26 -10.75 26.37 1.57
CA PRO A 26 -10.82 25.23 0.66
C PRO A 26 -9.67 25.25 -0.35
N LEU A 27 -9.28 24.06 -0.83
CA LEU A 27 -8.35 23.86 -1.94
C LEU A 27 -8.94 24.41 -3.25
N GLU A 28 -8.21 25.32 -3.87
CA GLU A 28 -8.48 25.84 -5.21
C GLU A 28 -8.17 24.80 -6.30
N GLU A 29 -8.76 24.98 -7.48
CA GLU A 29 -8.63 24.01 -8.59
C GLU A 29 -7.16 23.79 -9.02
N TRP A 30 -6.33 24.83 -9.01
CA TRP A 30 -4.91 24.69 -9.33
C TRP A 30 -4.16 23.86 -8.27
N GLN A 31 -4.57 23.92 -7.00
CA GLN A 31 -3.96 23.13 -5.93
C GLN A 31 -4.29 21.65 -6.13
N TRP A 32 -5.53 21.32 -6.47
CA TRP A 32 -5.90 19.95 -6.83
C TRP A 32 -5.10 19.42 -8.01
N LYS A 33 -4.94 20.21 -9.08
CA LYS A 33 -4.12 19.83 -10.25
C LYS A 33 -2.64 19.69 -9.91
N ALA A 34 -2.10 20.56 -9.06
CA ALA A 34 -0.70 20.50 -8.62
C ALA A 34 -0.45 19.26 -7.76
N ILE A 35 -1.36 18.94 -6.84
CA ILE A 35 -1.34 17.71 -6.04
C ILE A 35 -1.40 16.50 -6.97
N GLU A 36 -2.36 16.47 -7.89
CA GLU A 36 -2.48 15.40 -8.87
C GLU A 36 -1.20 15.23 -9.73
N ALA A 37 -0.51 16.32 -10.08
CA ALA A 37 0.73 16.26 -10.85
C ALA A 37 1.98 15.90 -10.03
N GLY A 38 1.88 15.91 -8.69
CA GLY A 38 3.04 15.80 -7.81
C GLY A 38 3.94 17.03 -7.81
N ASP A 39 3.41 18.21 -8.14
CA ASP A 39 4.19 19.47 -8.22
C ASP A 39 4.35 20.12 -6.84
N TYR A 40 5.22 19.52 -6.03
CA TYR A 40 5.56 20.01 -4.70
C TYR A 40 6.14 21.43 -4.71
N ALA A 41 6.92 21.78 -5.75
CA ALA A 41 7.56 23.09 -5.84
C ALA A 41 6.51 24.19 -5.97
N LEU A 42 5.49 23.98 -6.80
CA LEU A 42 4.37 24.89 -6.96
C LEU A 42 3.54 25.01 -5.68
N LEU A 43 3.21 23.89 -5.03
CA LEU A 43 2.46 23.86 -3.77
C LEU A 43 3.17 24.62 -2.66
N ARG A 44 4.49 24.42 -2.51
CA ARG A 44 5.30 25.11 -1.52
C ARG A 44 5.43 26.61 -1.80
N LYS A 45 5.55 27.01 -3.06
CA LYS A 45 5.77 28.40 -3.45
C LYS A 45 4.57 29.29 -3.13
N TYR A 46 3.36 28.77 -3.29
CA TYR A 46 2.10 29.51 -3.09
C TYR A 46 1.34 29.02 -1.86
N ASP A 47 2.08 28.52 -0.87
CA ASP A 47 1.50 27.96 0.35
C ASP A 47 1.05 29.07 1.31
N THR A 48 -0.26 29.19 1.53
CA THR A 48 -0.86 30.23 2.40
C THR A 48 -0.89 29.84 3.87
N GLY A 49 -0.58 28.59 4.22
CA GLY A 49 -0.66 28.14 5.62
C GLY A 49 -2.06 27.71 6.07
N THR A 50 -3.12 28.26 5.48
CA THR A 50 -4.52 28.12 5.90
C THR A 50 -5.31 27.06 5.14
N THR A 51 -4.72 26.40 4.15
CA THR A 51 -5.44 25.48 3.27
C THR A 51 -5.96 24.23 3.99
N ASN A 52 -7.20 23.83 3.69
CA ASN A 52 -7.80 22.58 4.13
C ASN A 52 -7.27 21.37 3.33
N VAL A 53 -6.14 20.83 3.78
CA VAL A 53 -5.50 19.65 3.19
C VAL A 53 -6.24 18.32 3.44
N ASP A 54 -7.37 18.36 4.15
CA ASP A 54 -8.24 17.19 4.39
C ASP A 54 -9.60 17.33 3.66
N GLN A 55 -9.69 18.26 2.71
CA GLN A 55 -10.92 18.51 1.96
C GLN A 55 -11.36 17.28 1.17
N LYS A 56 -12.68 17.04 1.17
CA LYS A 56 -13.34 16.03 0.35
C LYS A 56 -13.84 16.64 -0.96
N SER A 57 -13.68 15.92 -2.06
CA SER A 57 -14.13 16.28 -3.40
C SER A 57 -14.78 15.09 -4.08
N ASP A 58 -15.90 15.31 -4.77
CA ASP A 58 -16.50 14.26 -5.61
C ASP A 58 -15.65 13.98 -6.85
N THR A 59 -14.90 14.98 -7.34
CA THR A 59 -14.05 14.83 -8.52
C THR A 59 -12.69 14.21 -8.17
N TYR A 60 -12.09 14.65 -7.07
CA TYR A 60 -10.71 14.30 -6.71
C TYR A 60 -10.60 13.37 -5.49
N GLY A 61 -11.68 13.08 -4.76
CA GLY A 61 -11.59 12.32 -3.52
C GLY A 61 -10.97 13.14 -2.38
N THR A 62 -9.84 12.71 -1.84
CA THR A 62 -9.05 13.46 -0.85
C THR A 62 -7.63 13.72 -1.39
N PRO A 63 -6.93 14.78 -0.95
CA PRO A 63 -5.58 15.09 -1.42
C PRO A 63 -4.61 13.92 -1.32
N LEU A 64 -4.67 13.14 -0.23
CA LEU A 64 -3.82 11.96 -0.07
C LEU A 64 -4.21 10.84 -1.05
N VAL A 65 -5.50 10.53 -1.20
CA VAL A 65 -5.97 9.46 -2.10
C VAL A 65 -5.61 9.77 -3.57
N THR A 66 -5.60 11.04 -3.99
CA THR A 66 -5.16 11.41 -5.36
C THR A 66 -3.72 11.02 -5.67
N LEU A 67 -2.85 11.05 -4.66
CA LEU A 67 -1.40 10.84 -4.82
C LEU A 67 -1.01 9.37 -4.70
N ILE A 68 -1.69 8.61 -3.84
CA ILE A 68 -1.29 7.24 -3.48
C ILE A 68 -1.36 6.30 -4.68
N ASP A 69 -2.43 6.38 -5.49
CA ASP A 69 -2.53 5.62 -6.75
C ASP A 69 -1.36 5.94 -7.70
N LYS A 70 -1.03 7.22 -7.84
CA LYS A 70 0.06 7.63 -8.72
C LYS A 70 1.39 7.11 -8.20
N PHE A 71 1.65 7.20 -6.90
CA PHE A 71 2.88 6.74 -6.28
C PHE A 71 3.05 5.21 -6.38
N ILE A 72 2.00 4.44 -6.06
CA ILE A 72 2.08 2.98 -5.98
C ILE A 72 2.04 2.32 -7.37
N PHE A 73 1.14 2.77 -8.26
CA PHE A 73 0.81 2.02 -9.47
C PHE A 73 1.27 2.67 -10.78
N LYS A 74 1.36 4.00 -10.87
CA LYS A 74 1.61 4.69 -12.15
C LYS A 74 3.03 5.24 -12.33
N SER A 75 3.76 5.48 -11.24
CA SER A 75 5.00 6.27 -11.32
C SER A 75 6.25 5.39 -11.45
N PRO A 76 7.09 5.62 -12.47
CA PRO A 76 8.42 5.03 -12.52
C PRO A 76 9.24 5.48 -11.32
N ASN A 77 10.26 4.70 -10.94
CA ASN A 77 11.02 4.94 -9.70
C ASN A 77 11.66 6.34 -9.64
N ASN A 78 12.06 6.92 -10.78
CA ASN A 78 12.61 8.28 -10.86
C ASN A 78 11.58 9.39 -10.59
N GLU A 79 10.28 9.10 -10.72
CA GLU A 79 9.18 10.04 -10.48
C GLU A 79 8.53 9.86 -9.10
N LYS A 80 8.80 8.77 -8.39
CA LYS A 80 8.18 8.53 -7.06
C LYS A 80 8.50 9.61 -6.04
N GLU A 81 9.70 10.19 -6.10
CA GLU A 81 10.14 11.20 -5.12
C GLU A 81 9.30 12.48 -5.15
N LYS A 82 8.80 12.93 -6.31
CA LYS A 82 7.95 14.14 -6.38
C LYS A 82 6.59 13.92 -5.69
N TYR A 83 6.00 12.74 -5.87
CA TYR A 83 4.74 12.38 -5.19
C TYR A 83 4.97 12.18 -3.69
N LEU A 84 6.08 11.54 -3.30
CA LEU A 84 6.44 11.37 -1.90
C LEU A 84 6.60 12.72 -1.18
N ASN A 85 7.23 13.70 -1.82
CA ASN A 85 7.35 15.05 -1.28
C ASN A 85 5.99 15.74 -1.11
N CYS A 86 5.06 15.56 -2.05
CA CYS A 86 3.68 16.05 -1.89
C CYS A 86 2.95 15.37 -0.73
N ILE A 87 3.08 14.04 -0.59
CA ILE A 87 2.47 13.28 0.52
C ILE A 87 3.02 13.76 1.86
N ARG A 88 4.34 13.88 2.00
CA ARG A 88 5.00 14.42 3.20
C ARG A 88 4.49 15.82 3.55
N TRP A 89 4.33 16.69 2.54
CA TRP A 89 3.80 18.03 2.73
C TRP A 89 2.35 18.05 3.22
N LEU A 90 1.47 17.24 2.62
CA LEU A 90 0.06 17.11 3.05
C LEU A 90 -0.05 16.61 4.49
N ILE A 91 0.71 15.56 4.83
CA ILE A 91 0.72 14.97 6.17
C ILE A 91 1.20 15.99 7.21
N LYS A 92 2.26 16.74 6.92
CA LYS A 92 2.78 17.78 7.82
C LYS A 92 1.73 18.87 8.10
N ARG A 93 0.81 19.10 7.17
CA ARG A 93 -0.32 20.05 7.31
C ARG A 93 -1.57 19.44 7.97
N GLY A 94 -1.49 18.18 8.39
CA GLY A 94 -2.55 17.48 9.10
C GLY A 94 -3.60 16.86 8.18
N ALA A 95 -3.24 16.51 6.94
CA ALA A 95 -4.09 15.64 6.13
C ALA A 95 -4.26 14.31 6.86
N ASN A 96 -5.50 13.85 7.02
CA ASN A 96 -5.79 12.62 7.75
C ASN A 96 -5.95 11.47 6.74
N PRO A 97 -5.07 10.47 6.78
CA PRO A 97 -5.14 9.31 5.90
C PRO A 97 -6.35 8.42 6.08
N LEU A 98 -7.01 8.50 7.24
CA LEU A 98 -8.24 7.78 7.51
C LEU A 98 -9.46 8.52 6.96
N THR A 99 -9.29 9.75 6.45
CA THR A 99 -10.37 10.50 5.83
C THR A 99 -10.81 9.79 4.56
N THR A 100 -12.05 9.30 4.59
CA THR A 100 -12.69 8.62 3.47
C THR A 100 -13.16 9.63 2.42
N THR A 101 -12.97 9.28 1.15
CA THR A 101 -13.57 10.01 0.02
C THR A 101 -15.11 9.94 0.10
N PRO A 102 -15.83 10.89 -0.53
CA PRO A 102 -17.28 10.85 -0.61
C PRO A 102 -17.81 9.57 -1.27
N GLY A 103 -19.03 9.16 -0.91
CA GLY A 103 -19.72 8.05 -1.60
C GLY A 103 -20.08 8.37 -3.05
N SER A 104 -20.23 9.65 -3.37
CA SER A 104 -20.45 10.22 -4.70
C SER A 104 -19.17 10.42 -5.52
N CYS A 105 -17.99 10.08 -4.96
CA CYS A 105 -16.72 10.32 -5.62
C CYS A 105 -16.60 9.54 -6.93
N THR A 106 -16.34 10.26 -8.02
CA THR A 106 -16.19 9.72 -9.38
C THR A 106 -14.74 9.39 -9.76
N LEU A 107 -13.77 9.75 -8.90
CA LEU A 107 -12.36 9.45 -9.14
C LEU A 107 -12.18 7.94 -9.32
N GLN A 108 -11.48 7.57 -10.39
CA GLN A 108 -11.10 6.18 -10.64
C GLN A 108 -9.57 6.05 -10.63
N ILE A 109 -9.09 5.07 -9.89
CA ILE A 109 -7.68 4.72 -9.82
C ILE A 109 -7.39 3.50 -10.70
N SER A 110 -6.19 3.42 -11.24
CA SER A 110 -5.83 2.36 -12.17
C SER A 110 -5.11 1.23 -11.45
N TYR A 111 -5.53 0.00 -11.72
CA TYR A 111 -4.73 -1.18 -11.45
C TYR A 111 -4.06 -1.58 -12.77
N GLN A 112 -2.77 -1.32 -12.88
CA GLN A 112 -1.95 -1.90 -13.94
C GLN A 112 -1.36 -3.22 -13.41
N LYS A 113 -1.66 -4.33 -14.08
CA LYS A 113 -0.69 -5.43 -14.10
C LYS A 113 0.54 -4.85 -14.78
N ARG A 114 1.69 -4.82 -14.10
CA ARG A 114 2.94 -4.11 -14.49
C ARG A 114 3.53 -4.48 -15.87
N ASP A 115 2.83 -5.28 -16.66
CA ASP A 115 3.46 -6.42 -17.29
C ASP A 115 2.75 -6.90 -18.58
N ASN A 116 1.76 -6.15 -19.06
CA ASN A 116 1.09 -6.42 -20.33
C ASN A 116 0.61 -5.11 -20.98
N GLU A 117 1.30 -4.67 -22.04
CA GLU A 117 0.98 -3.45 -22.79
C GLU A 117 -0.42 -3.49 -23.43
N ASN A 118 -0.99 -4.68 -23.62
CA ASN A 118 -2.33 -4.89 -24.17
C ASN A 118 -3.42 -5.08 -23.10
N ASP A 119 -3.06 -5.12 -21.80
CA ASP A 119 -4.06 -5.26 -20.74
C ASP A 119 -4.73 -3.91 -20.50
N LYS A 120 -6.06 -3.89 -20.70
CA LYS A 120 -6.86 -2.69 -20.47
C LYS A 120 -6.81 -2.40 -18.98
N THR A 121 -6.08 -1.35 -18.63
CA THR A 121 -6.01 -0.81 -17.28
C THR A 121 -7.38 -0.86 -16.61
N LYS A 122 -7.54 -1.72 -15.60
CA LYS A 122 -8.80 -1.78 -14.85
C LYS A 122 -8.87 -0.55 -13.96
N ARG A 123 -9.93 0.22 -14.13
CA ARG A 123 -10.20 1.41 -13.32
C ARG A 123 -11.23 1.08 -12.26
N VAL A 124 -10.96 1.44 -11.02
CA VAL A 124 -11.88 1.21 -9.89
C VAL A 124 -12.21 2.53 -9.24
N LEU A 125 -13.48 2.69 -8.87
CA LEU A 125 -13.97 3.85 -8.15
C LEU A 125 -13.34 3.92 -6.76
N VAL A 126 -12.90 5.11 -6.33
CA VAL A 126 -12.35 5.29 -4.97
C VAL A 126 -13.36 5.79 -3.96
N SER A 127 -14.65 5.83 -4.28
CA SER A 127 -15.70 6.23 -3.34
C SER A 127 -15.59 5.46 -2.02
N LYS A 128 -15.67 6.16 -0.88
CA LYS A 128 -15.53 5.61 0.47
C LYS A 128 -14.16 5.01 0.83
N LYS A 129 -13.16 5.08 -0.05
CA LYS A 129 -11.78 4.65 0.26
C LYS A 129 -11.02 5.72 1.04
N ASN A 130 -10.03 5.30 1.82
CA ASN A 130 -9.06 6.20 2.47
C ASN A 130 -7.63 5.88 1.97
N ALA A 131 -6.63 6.55 2.52
CA ALA A 131 -5.25 6.48 2.05
C ALA A 131 -4.48 5.23 2.54
N ILE A 132 -5.01 4.50 3.52
CA ILE A 132 -4.37 3.31 4.09
C ILE A 132 -5.17 2.07 3.75
N GLN A 133 -6.49 2.13 3.93
CA GLN A 133 -7.40 1.02 3.77
C GLN A 133 -8.06 1.09 2.40
N GLU A 134 -7.85 0.05 1.60
CA GLU A 134 -8.70 -0.19 0.44
C GLU A 134 -10.09 -0.59 0.95
N ASP A 135 -11.11 0.22 0.61
CA ASP A 135 -12.48 -0.27 0.76
C ASP A 135 -12.61 -1.55 -0.05
N ASN A 136 -13.17 -2.58 0.58
CA ASN A 136 -13.52 -3.82 -0.09
C ASN A 136 -14.47 -3.41 -1.23
N GLY A 137 -13.95 -3.34 -2.46
CA GLY A 137 -14.78 -3.13 -3.65
C GLY A 137 -16.00 -4.03 -3.60
N PRO A 138 -17.09 -3.72 -4.33
CA PRO A 138 -18.38 -4.39 -4.18
C PRO A 138 -18.16 -5.90 -4.06
N LYS A 139 -18.38 -6.44 -2.85
CA LYS A 139 -18.11 -7.85 -2.56
C LYS A 139 -18.99 -8.66 -3.49
N VAL A 140 -18.36 -9.36 -4.43
CA VAL A 140 -19.10 -10.24 -5.33
C VAL A 140 -19.59 -11.41 -4.50
N LEU A 141 -20.89 -11.52 -4.36
CA LEU A 141 -21.50 -12.71 -3.75
C LEU A 141 -21.35 -13.86 -4.74
N LEU A 142 -20.48 -14.80 -4.39
CA LEU A 142 -20.30 -16.03 -5.13
C LEU A 142 -21.20 -17.12 -4.54
N ASP A 143 -21.83 -17.90 -5.41
CA ASP A 143 -22.55 -19.09 -4.98
C ASP A 143 -21.55 -20.09 -4.38
N LYS A 144 -21.89 -20.67 -3.22
CA LYS A 144 -21.05 -21.65 -2.53
C LYS A 144 -20.67 -22.83 -3.44
N LYS A 145 -21.52 -23.20 -4.40
CA LYS A 145 -21.23 -24.26 -5.37
C LYS A 145 -20.01 -23.95 -6.25
N VAL A 146 -19.76 -22.67 -6.56
CA VAL A 146 -18.58 -22.26 -7.31
C VAL A 146 -17.32 -22.48 -6.47
N ILE A 147 -17.36 -22.06 -5.21
CA ILE A 147 -16.24 -22.24 -4.27
C ILE A 147 -15.98 -23.74 -4.06
N SER A 148 -17.02 -24.53 -3.78
CA SER A 148 -16.91 -25.97 -3.58
C SER A 148 -16.39 -26.72 -4.82
N PHE A 149 -16.67 -26.25 -6.04
CA PHE A 149 -16.05 -26.79 -7.25
C PHE A 149 -14.53 -26.56 -7.28
N TRP A 150 -14.07 -25.34 -6.96
CA TRP A 150 -12.64 -25.03 -6.90
C TRP A 150 -11.93 -25.75 -5.74
N GLU A 151 -12.58 -25.91 -4.59
CA GLU A 151 -12.08 -26.73 -3.48
C GLU A 151 -11.95 -28.21 -3.89
N SER A 152 -12.96 -28.75 -4.58
CA SER A 152 -12.93 -30.11 -5.13
C SER A 152 -11.77 -30.29 -6.12
N LEU A 153 -11.52 -29.30 -6.99
CA LEU A 153 -10.39 -29.34 -7.91
C LEU A 153 -9.07 -29.30 -7.15
N MET A 154 -8.92 -28.41 -6.17
CA MET A 154 -7.71 -28.28 -5.34
C MET A 154 -7.37 -29.57 -4.58
N LEU A 155 -8.38 -30.30 -4.10
CA LEU A 155 -8.24 -31.53 -3.31
C LEU A 155 -8.18 -32.80 -4.17
N SER A 156 -8.31 -32.70 -5.50
CA SER A 156 -8.22 -33.85 -6.39
C SER A 156 -6.82 -34.49 -6.33
N GLU A 157 -6.74 -35.81 -6.24
CA GLU A 157 -5.47 -36.55 -6.25
C GLU A 157 -5.04 -37.02 -7.65
N ASP A 158 -5.99 -37.08 -8.59
CA ASP A 158 -5.85 -37.70 -9.92
C ASP A 158 -5.51 -36.71 -11.04
N THR A 159 -5.97 -35.46 -10.91
CA THR A 159 -5.86 -34.42 -11.95
C THR A 159 -4.62 -33.53 -11.87
N PRO A 160 -3.96 -33.33 -10.71
CA PRO A 160 -2.72 -32.55 -10.64
C PRO A 160 -1.57 -33.16 -11.46
N ASP A 161 -0.80 -32.30 -12.11
CA ASP A 161 0.34 -32.66 -12.96
C ASP A 161 1.69 -32.19 -12.41
N ILE A 162 1.71 -31.42 -11.32
CA ILE A 162 2.93 -30.93 -10.65
C ILE A 162 3.01 -31.46 -9.22
N THR A 163 4.22 -31.86 -8.83
CA THR A 163 4.55 -32.16 -7.42
C THR A 163 5.36 -31.02 -6.82
N VAL A 164 4.96 -30.53 -5.66
CA VAL A 164 5.72 -29.54 -4.88
C VAL A 164 6.32 -30.25 -3.68
N THR A 165 7.64 -30.22 -3.56
CA THR A 165 8.37 -30.77 -2.42
C THR A 165 8.55 -29.68 -1.37
N CYS A 166 8.10 -29.94 -0.15
CA CYS A 166 8.26 -29.08 1.02
C CYS A 166 9.19 -29.76 2.03
N ALA A 167 9.59 -29.05 3.09
CA ALA A 167 10.52 -29.56 4.10
C ALA A 167 10.05 -30.87 4.77
N ASN A 168 8.75 -31.01 5.00
CA ASN A 168 8.13 -32.09 5.77
C ASN A 168 7.14 -32.94 4.95
N GLY A 169 7.07 -32.76 3.62
CA GLY A 169 6.11 -33.49 2.81
C GLY A 169 6.05 -33.04 1.36
N THR A 170 5.09 -33.58 0.61
CA THR A 170 4.85 -33.18 -0.78
C THR A 170 3.38 -32.82 -0.98
N ALA A 171 3.12 -31.89 -1.89
CA ALA A 171 1.78 -31.48 -2.28
C ALA A 171 1.63 -31.55 -3.80
N LYS A 172 0.48 -32.04 -4.27
CA LYS A 172 0.15 -32.06 -5.69
C LYS A 172 -0.63 -30.79 -6.07
N VAL A 173 -0.31 -30.21 -7.23
CA VAL A 173 -0.96 -29.01 -7.78
C VAL A 173 -1.06 -29.04 -9.31
N HIS A 174 -1.94 -28.22 -9.86
CA HIS A 174 -2.14 -28.05 -11.30
C HIS A 174 -1.24 -26.95 -11.86
N SER A 175 -0.46 -27.28 -12.90
CA SER A 175 0.38 -26.33 -13.61
C SER A 175 -0.43 -25.17 -14.19
N CYS A 176 -1.63 -25.44 -14.72
CA CYS A 176 -2.48 -24.41 -15.30
C CYS A 176 -2.85 -23.29 -14.30
N VAL A 177 -3.10 -23.65 -13.04
CA VAL A 177 -3.40 -22.69 -11.97
C VAL A 177 -2.15 -21.88 -11.63
N LEU A 178 -1.01 -22.54 -11.41
CA LEU A 178 0.25 -21.85 -11.10
C LEU A 178 0.65 -20.85 -12.19
N ARG A 179 0.63 -21.30 -13.46
CA ARG A 179 1.02 -20.50 -14.62
C ARG A 179 0.08 -19.33 -14.87
N ALA A 180 -1.22 -19.51 -14.62
CA ALA A 180 -2.19 -18.41 -14.74
C ALA A 180 -2.01 -17.35 -13.65
N SER A 181 -1.59 -17.77 -12.45
CA SER A 181 -1.42 -16.90 -11.29
C SER A 181 -0.09 -16.15 -11.25
N SER A 182 0.97 -16.71 -11.83
CA SER A 182 2.34 -16.20 -11.72
C SER A 182 3.10 -16.30 -13.04
N LYS A 183 3.79 -15.22 -13.40
CA LYS A 183 4.77 -15.24 -14.49
C LYS A 183 6.01 -16.06 -14.17
N THR A 184 6.42 -16.08 -12.91
CA THR A 184 7.54 -16.91 -12.45
C THR A 184 7.23 -18.38 -12.68
N PHE A 185 6.04 -18.84 -12.26
CA PHE A 185 5.61 -20.21 -12.54
C PHE A 185 5.39 -20.46 -14.04
N ASP A 186 4.82 -19.51 -14.80
CA ASP A 186 4.72 -19.66 -16.26
C ASP A 186 6.09 -19.85 -16.92
N ALA A 187 7.09 -19.06 -16.52
CA ALA A 187 8.44 -19.17 -17.04
C ALA A 187 9.09 -20.54 -16.72
N MET A 188 8.93 -21.03 -15.48
CA MET A 188 9.42 -22.36 -15.04
C MET A 188 8.92 -23.50 -15.94
N PHE A 189 7.68 -23.42 -16.43
CA PHE A 189 7.07 -24.46 -17.26
C PHE A 189 7.06 -24.17 -18.76
N LYS A 190 7.54 -22.99 -19.17
CA LYS A 190 7.63 -22.61 -20.59
C LYS A 190 8.98 -23.04 -21.19
N HIS A 191 10.06 -22.74 -20.49
CA HIS A 191 11.42 -23.06 -20.91
C HIS A 191 11.84 -24.47 -20.50
N ASP A 192 12.86 -25.03 -21.16
CA ASP A 192 13.38 -26.36 -20.86
C ASP A 192 14.27 -26.35 -19.60
N MET A 193 13.64 -26.04 -18.46
CA MET A 193 14.25 -26.03 -17.13
C MET A 193 13.99 -27.36 -16.42
N MET A 194 14.65 -27.58 -15.26
CA MET A 194 14.50 -28.83 -14.50
C MET A 194 13.03 -29.06 -14.12
N GLU A 195 12.35 -28.01 -13.69
CA GLU A 195 10.95 -28.00 -13.24
C GLU A 195 10.02 -28.51 -14.34
N LYS A 196 10.25 -28.14 -15.61
CA LYS A 196 9.47 -28.64 -16.75
C LYS A 196 9.75 -30.13 -17.05
N ARG A 197 11.01 -30.57 -16.87
CA ARG A 197 11.41 -31.95 -17.14
C ARG A 197 10.95 -32.92 -16.07
N THR A 198 11.00 -32.50 -14.81
CA THR A 198 10.62 -33.31 -13.65
C THR A 198 9.16 -33.15 -13.26
N MET A 199 8.51 -32.07 -13.71
CA MET A 199 7.20 -31.64 -13.22
C MET A 199 7.18 -31.49 -11.68
N THR A 200 8.31 -31.05 -11.13
CA THR A 200 8.50 -30.86 -9.69
C THR A 200 9.03 -29.47 -9.37
N ILE A 201 8.47 -28.83 -8.35
CA ILE A 201 8.98 -27.59 -7.75
C ILE A 201 9.56 -27.91 -6.38
N ASP A 202 10.79 -27.47 -6.12
CA ASP A 202 11.42 -27.61 -4.81
C ASP A 202 11.21 -26.37 -3.95
N LEU A 203 10.38 -26.51 -2.91
CA LEU A 203 10.11 -25.53 -1.85
C LEU A 203 10.53 -26.07 -0.49
N SER A 204 11.66 -26.78 -0.41
CA SER A 204 12.15 -27.38 0.85
C SER A 204 12.46 -26.38 1.97
N HIS A 205 12.37 -25.07 1.72
CA HIS A 205 12.45 -24.02 2.74
C HIS A 205 11.11 -23.76 3.46
N LEU A 206 9.99 -24.28 2.96
CA LEU A 206 8.65 -24.10 3.52
C LEU A 206 8.13 -25.38 4.18
N GLN A 207 7.29 -25.24 5.21
CA GLN A 207 6.48 -26.35 5.68
C GLN A 207 5.30 -26.58 4.72
N ILE A 208 4.81 -27.81 4.64
CA ILE A 208 3.67 -28.16 3.78
C ILE A 208 2.40 -27.41 4.21
N GLU A 209 2.27 -27.06 5.50
CA GLU A 209 1.17 -26.27 6.05
C GLU A 209 1.12 -24.87 5.42
N ASP A 210 2.27 -24.18 5.36
CA ASP A 210 2.38 -22.83 4.78
C ASP A 210 2.07 -22.87 3.28
N PHE A 211 2.61 -23.88 2.58
CA PHE A 211 2.31 -24.09 1.17
C PHE A 211 0.83 -24.39 0.94
N LYS A 212 0.17 -25.13 1.83
CA LYS A 212 -1.28 -25.40 1.72
C LYS A 212 -2.10 -24.11 1.85
N MET A 213 -1.73 -23.19 2.74
CA MET A 213 -2.39 -21.88 2.83
C MET A 213 -2.24 -21.09 1.52
N PHE A 214 -1.02 -21.04 0.97
CA PHE A 214 -0.75 -20.39 -0.31
C PHE A 214 -1.53 -21.04 -1.46
N ARG A 215 -1.57 -22.37 -1.49
CA ARG A 215 -2.36 -23.15 -2.45
C ARG A 215 -3.84 -22.81 -2.35
N SER A 216 -4.41 -22.72 -1.16
CA SER A 216 -5.82 -22.33 -0.99
C SER A 216 -6.11 -20.95 -1.59
N LEU A 217 -5.22 -19.97 -1.36
CA LEU A 217 -5.36 -18.65 -1.97
C LEU A 217 -5.29 -18.69 -3.51
N LEU A 218 -4.43 -19.53 -4.09
CA LEU A 218 -4.31 -19.66 -5.55
C LEU A 218 -5.55 -20.26 -6.21
N TYR A 219 -6.27 -21.17 -5.53
CA TYR A 219 -7.44 -21.85 -6.11
C TYR A 219 -8.75 -21.14 -5.80
N THR A 220 -8.94 -20.70 -4.56
CA THR A 220 -10.24 -20.21 -4.07
C THR A 220 -10.18 -18.76 -3.60
N GLY A 221 -8.97 -18.21 -3.39
CA GLY A 221 -8.78 -16.91 -2.75
C GLY A 221 -9.25 -16.88 -1.29
N CYS A 222 -9.44 -18.05 -0.67
CA CYS A 222 -9.98 -18.20 0.67
C CYS A 222 -9.04 -19.02 1.57
N LEU A 223 -9.09 -18.77 2.87
CA LEU A 223 -8.44 -19.55 3.90
C LEU A 223 -9.51 -20.15 4.83
N GLU A 224 -9.25 -21.34 5.38
CA GLU A 224 -10.18 -22.01 6.30
C GLU A 224 -10.34 -21.26 7.63
N LYS A 225 -9.27 -20.57 8.05
CA LYS A 225 -9.19 -19.82 9.30
C LYS A 225 -8.56 -18.47 9.02
N GLU A 226 -8.91 -17.49 9.85
CA GLU A 226 -8.26 -16.18 9.81
C GLU A 226 -6.77 -16.36 10.13
N PRO A 227 -5.84 -15.94 9.26
CA PRO A 227 -4.42 -16.10 9.50
C PRO A 227 -3.96 -15.19 10.63
N THR A 228 -2.95 -15.61 11.37
CA THR A 228 -2.19 -14.74 12.29
C THR A 228 -1.46 -13.63 11.53
N ASP A 229 -0.91 -12.66 12.25
CA ASP A 229 -0.12 -11.59 11.62
C ASP A 229 1.16 -12.15 10.97
N ASP A 230 1.76 -13.20 11.53
CA ASP A 230 2.97 -13.82 10.96
C ASP A 230 2.63 -14.63 9.70
N GLU A 231 1.60 -15.50 9.74
CA GLU A 231 1.13 -16.23 8.54
C GLU A 231 0.72 -15.27 7.41
N LEU A 232 0.14 -14.11 7.73
CA LEU A 232 -0.24 -13.12 6.73
C LEU A 232 0.99 -12.48 6.04
N LEU A 233 2.07 -12.25 6.77
CA LEU A 233 3.32 -11.74 6.23
C LEU A 233 4.06 -12.81 5.41
N ASP A 234 4.10 -14.04 5.89
CA ASP A 234 4.70 -15.17 5.18
C ASP A 234 3.99 -15.42 3.84
N LEU A 235 2.65 -15.35 3.82
CA LEU A 235 1.87 -15.43 2.59
C LEU A 235 2.14 -14.25 1.64
N PHE A 236 2.35 -13.04 2.17
CA PHE A 236 2.69 -11.88 1.35
C PHE A 236 4.08 -12.05 0.72
N GLU A 237 5.07 -12.47 1.52
CA GLU A 237 6.44 -12.74 1.06
C GLU A 237 6.42 -13.79 -0.06
N LEU A 238 5.69 -14.87 0.14
CA LEU A 238 5.58 -15.94 -0.85
C LEU A 238 4.86 -15.47 -2.13
N ALA A 239 3.80 -14.69 -2.00
CA ALA A 239 3.11 -14.10 -3.16
C ALA A 239 4.04 -13.15 -3.94
N ASP A 240 4.85 -12.33 -3.25
CA ASP A 240 5.79 -11.40 -3.88
C ASP A 240 6.97 -12.14 -4.55
N GLN A 241 7.55 -13.13 -3.87
CA GLN A 241 8.62 -13.99 -4.38
C GLN A 241 8.21 -14.67 -5.69
N TYR A 242 6.98 -15.19 -5.75
CA TYR A 242 6.43 -15.81 -6.95
C TYR A 242 5.68 -14.83 -7.86
N GLN A 243 5.77 -13.52 -7.63
CA GLN A 243 5.16 -12.48 -8.47
C GLN A 243 3.65 -12.70 -8.73
N VAL A 244 2.93 -13.20 -7.71
CA VAL A 244 1.47 -13.36 -7.73
C VAL A 244 0.82 -12.03 -7.36
N GLN A 245 0.95 -11.05 -8.26
CA GLN A 245 0.65 -9.63 -7.99
C GLN A 245 -0.74 -9.38 -7.39
N HIS A 246 -1.76 -10.08 -7.88
CA HIS A 246 -3.13 -9.91 -7.38
C HIS A 246 -3.30 -10.39 -5.94
N LEU A 247 -2.56 -11.42 -5.50
CA LEU A 247 -2.56 -11.84 -4.11
C LEU A 247 -1.78 -10.86 -3.23
N CYS A 248 -0.66 -10.29 -3.70
CA CYS A 248 0.05 -9.24 -2.97
C CYS A 248 -0.88 -8.05 -2.64
N GLU A 249 -1.71 -7.63 -3.59
CA GLU A 249 -2.69 -6.56 -3.39
C GLU A 249 -3.74 -6.92 -2.35
N VAL A 250 -4.33 -8.12 -2.45
CA VAL A 250 -5.33 -8.61 -1.49
C VAL A 250 -4.72 -8.70 -0.09
N LEU A 251 -3.56 -9.33 0.06
CA LEU A 251 -2.86 -9.51 1.33
C LEU A 251 -2.43 -8.16 1.92
N ALA A 252 -1.96 -7.21 1.10
CA ALA A 252 -1.66 -5.86 1.54
C ALA A 252 -2.89 -5.17 2.14
N GLY A 253 -4.05 -5.26 1.48
CA GLY A 253 -5.30 -4.71 2.02
C GLY A 253 -5.66 -5.32 3.38
N HIS A 254 -5.47 -6.63 3.56
CA HIS A 254 -5.66 -7.27 4.87
C HIS A 254 -4.65 -6.76 5.93
N ILE A 255 -3.38 -6.60 5.57
CA ILE A 255 -2.35 -6.04 6.46
C ILE A 255 -2.71 -4.60 6.87
N HIS A 256 -3.10 -3.76 5.90
CA HIS A 256 -3.49 -2.37 6.15
C HIS A 256 -4.67 -2.26 7.12
N ASN A 257 -5.66 -3.16 6.99
CA ASN A 257 -6.82 -3.21 7.86
C ASN A 257 -6.49 -3.67 9.28
N ARG A 258 -5.38 -4.39 9.47
CA ARG A 258 -4.91 -4.88 10.78
C ARG A 258 -3.92 -3.95 11.46
N LEU A 259 -3.46 -2.88 10.79
CA LEU A 259 -2.53 -1.92 11.38
C LEU A 259 -3.09 -1.35 12.69
N SER A 260 -2.32 -1.53 13.75
CA SER A 260 -2.61 -1.06 15.10
C SER A 260 -1.32 -0.60 15.76
N PRO A 261 -1.35 0.23 16.82
CA PRO A 261 -0.13 0.58 17.54
C PRO A 261 0.62 -0.64 18.11
N GLN A 262 -0.05 -1.78 18.30
CA GLN A 262 0.53 -2.98 18.89
C GLN A 262 1.36 -3.79 17.88
N ASN A 263 0.93 -3.88 16.63
CA ASN A 263 1.61 -4.64 15.57
C ASN A 263 2.33 -3.76 14.54
N PHE A 264 2.26 -2.43 14.69
CA PHE A 264 2.85 -1.47 13.76
C PHE A 264 4.33 -1.74 13.46
N ASP A 265 5.15 -1.92 14.50
CA ASP A 265 6.60 -2.11 14.32
C ASP A 265 6.89 -3.37 13.49
N LYS A 266 6.16 -4.47 13.73
CA LYS A 266 6.29 -5.72 12.99
C LYS A 266 5.98 -5.51 11.50
N PHE A 267 4.82 -4.96 11.18
CA PHE A 267 4.40 -4.74 9.78
C PHE A 267 5.29 -3.73 9.05
N CYS A 268 5.68 -2.64 9.71
CA CYS A 268 6.53 -1.63 9.11
C CYS A 268 7.95 -2.18 8.87
N HIS A 269 8.49 -2.92 9.83
CA HIS A 269 9.79 -3.59 9.68
C HIS A 269 9.77 -4.54 8.48
N PHE A 270 8.76 -5.42 8.41
CA PHE A 270 8.60 -6.34 7.29
C PHE A 270 8.53 -5.60 5.94
N ALA A 271 7.74 -4.51 5.86
CA ALA A 271 7.60 -3.70 4.66
C ALA A 271 8.94 -3.10 4.18
N ILE A 272 9.80 -2.69 5.12
CA ILE A 272 11.12 -2.15 4.84
C ILE A 272 12.06 -3.25 4.35
N THR A 273 12.12 -4.39 5.07
CA THR A 273 13.00 -5.52 4.75
C THR A 273 12.71 -6.06 3.35
N HIS A 274 11.43 -6.15 2.97
CA HIS A 274 11.00 -6.63 1.65
C HIS A 274 10.92 -5.53 0.58
N CYS A 275 11.29 -4.29 0.91
CA CYS A 275 11.22 -3.15 -0.01
C CYS A 275 9.83 -3.00 -0.69
N SER A 276 8.77 -3.37 0.04
CA SER A 276 7.41 -3.44 -0.48
C SER A 276 6.74 -2.08 -0.40
N GLU A 277 6.69 -1.36 -1.53
CA GLU A 277 5.99 -0.07 -1.62
C GLU A 277 4.48 -0.19 -1.34
N LEU A 278 3.90 -1.39 -1.54
CA LEU A 278 2.51 -1.68 -1.19
C LEU A 278 2.25 -1.59 0.32
N LEU A 279 3.27 -1.84 1.16
CA LEU A 279 3.13 -1.83 2.61
C LEU A 279 3.82 -0.62 3.26
N LYS A 280 4.98 -0.22 2.72
CA LYS A 280 5.87 0.78 3.32
C LYS A 280 5.21 2.16 3.42
N LEU A 281 4.66 2.66 2.32
CA LEU A 281 4.00 3.96 2.32
C LEU A 281 2.77 3.97 3.25
N PRO A 282 1.83 3.00 3.17
CA PRO A 282 0.73 2.89 4.13
C PRO A 282 1.18 2.85 5.60
N CYS A 283 2.27 2.16 5.93
CA CYS A 283 2.84 2.18 7.28
C CYS A 283 3.31 3.59 7.69
N CYS A 284 4.06 4.28 6.83
CA CYS A 284 4.53 5.64 7.11
C CYS A 284 3.36 6.62 7.29
N ILE A 285 2.36 6.50 6.43
CA ILE A 285 1.12 7.26 6.47
C ILE A 285 0.37 6.98 7.80
N TYR A 286 0.22 5.71 8.20
CA TYR A 286 -0.40 5.33 9.46
C TYR A 286 0.33 5.92 10.67
N ALA A 287 1.67 5.82 10.70
CA ALA A 287 2.49 6.39 11.76
C ALA A 287 2.29 7.89 11.92
N ALA A 288 2.11 8.60 10.79
CA ALA A 288 1.91 10.04 10.79
C ALA A 288 0.57 10.50 11.38
N SER A 289 -0.38 9.59 11.52
CA SER A 289 -1.76 9.90 11.89
C SER A 289 -2.23 9.21 13.15
N ASN A 290 -1.40 8.33 13.70
CA ASN A 290 -1.66 7.65 14.95
C ASN A 290 -0.77 8.21 16.08
N GLU A 291 -1.38 8.88 17.05
CA GLU A 291 -0.67 9.49 18.19
C GLU A 291 0.06 8.47 19.07
N ALA A 292 -0.47 7.25 19.21
CA ALA A 292 0.20 6.21 19.98
C ALA A 292 1.49 5.74 19.28
N VAL A 293 1.47 5.61 17.96
CA VAL A 293 2.67 5.28 17.17
C VAL A 293 3.70 6.42 17.22
N LYS A 294 3.25 7.69 17.12
CA LYS A 294 4.15 8.85 17.31
C LYS A 294 4.81 8.84 18.70
N ALA A 295 4.05 8.50 19.74
CA ALA A 295 4.59 8.37 21.09
C ALA A 295 5.60 7.21 21.21
N GLN A 296 5.36 6.08 20.54
CA GLN A 296 6.30 4.95 20.46
C GLN A 296 7.61 5.35 19.74
N PHE A 297 7.50 6.07 18.62
CA PHE A 297 8.64 6.60 17.87
C PHE A 297 9.47 7.56 18.74
N ASN A 298 8.83 8.58 19.32
CA ASN A 298 9.51 9.55 20.20
C ASN A 298 10.10 8.91 21.46
N GLY A 299 9.45 7.85 21.95
CA GLY A 299 9.88 7.07 23.11
C GLY A 299 10.97 6.02 22.80
N GLY A 300 11.40 5.87 21.54
CA GLY A 300 12.44 4.90 21.14
C GLY A 300 12.01 3.44 21.32
N LYS A 301 10.73 3.14 21.15
CA LYS A 301 10.17 1.77 21.29
C LYS A 301 10.09 0.99 19.98
N LEU A 302 10.36 1.65 18.85
CA LEU A 302 10.34 1.04 17.52
C LEU A 302 11.73 0.50 17.17
N SER A 303 11.77 -0.50 16.30
CA SER A 303 13.01 -1.07 15.78
C SER A 303 13.82 -0.03 15.00
N GLU A 304 15.14 -0.25 14.89
CA GLU A 304 16.06 0.68 14.21
C GLU A 304 15.66 0.93 12.73
N PRO A 305 15.36 -0.10 11.91
CA PRO A 305 14.95 0.13 10.52
C PRO A 305 13.70 1.01 10.41
N VAL A 306 12.71 0.76 11.27
CA VAL A 306 11.46 1.54 11.31
C VAL A 306 11.73 2.98 11.74
N THR A 307 12.58 3.17 12.75
CA THR A 307 12.94 4.51 13.25
C THR A 307 13.67 5.32 12.17
N GLU A 308 14.61 4.71 11.44
CA GLU A 308 15.31 5.37 10.34
C GLU A 308 14.36 5.75 9.20
N GLU A 309 13.46 4.85 8.82
CA GLU A 309 12.50 5.10 7.75
C GLU A 309 11.53 6.23 8.12
N LEU A 310 10.96 6.20 9.34
CA LEU A 310 10.07 7.27 9.81
C LEU A 310 10.79 8.60 9.95
N THR A 311 12.06 8.60 10.37
CA THR A 311 12.89 9.80 10.40
C THR A 311 13.00 10.44 9.02
N LYS A 312 13.33 9.64 8.00
CA LYS A 312 13.39 10.08 6.60
C LYS A 312 12.03 10.57 6.13
N PHE A 313 10.95 9.87 6.48
CA PHE A 313 9.60 10.21 6.09
C PHE A 313 9.13 11.54 6.68
N PHE A 314 9.37 11.77 7.97
CA PHE A 314 9.00 13.02 8.66
C PHE A 314 9.95 14.18 8.38
N GLY A 315 11.11 13.92 7.78
CA GLY A 315 12.12 14.95 7.53
C GLY A 315 12.74 15.50 8.81
N ILE A 316 12.94 14.63 9.82
CA ILE A 316 13.56 15.00 11.09
C ILE A 316 15.08 14.84 10.93
N GLU A 317 15.86 15.91 11.11
CA GLU A 317 17.31 15.80 11.19
C GLU A 317 17.69 15.13 12.52
N VAL A 318 18.14 13.87 12.47
CA VAL A 318 18.62 13.17 13.67
C VAL A 318 20.02 13.70 14.00
N HIS A 319 20.10 14.49 15.07
CA HIS A 319 21.38 14.87 15.65
C HIS A 319 22.13 13.58 16.08
N PRO A 320 23.40 13.38 15.67
CA PRO A 320 24.15 12.13 15.91
C PRO A 320 24.32 11.73 17.38
N SER A 321 24.04 12.64 18.32
CA SER A 321 24.24 12.46 19.76
C SER A 321 23.22 11.55 20.45
N LYS A 322 22.21 11.03 19.74
CA LYS A 322 21.28 10.00 20.25
C LYS A 322 21.47 8.60 19.64
N ARG A 323 22.59 8.33 18.96
CA ARG A 323 23.09 6.96 18.80
C ARG A 323 23.49 6.41 20.18
N ARG A 324 22.51 6.00 20.99
CA ARG A 324 22.80 5.25 22.20
C ARG A 324 23.46 3.95 21.76
N ARG A 325 24.71 3.80 22.18
CA ARG A 325 25.52 2.59 22.07
C ARG A 325 24.68 1.39 22.48
N PHE A 326 24.38 0.50 21.54
CA PHE A 326 24.22 -0.91 21.88
C PHE A 326 25.64 -1.45 22.05
N SER A 327 26.06 -1.63 23.29
CA SER A 327 27.18 -2.53 23.60
C SER A 327 26.68 -3.95 23.39
N LEU A 328 27.49 -4.74 22.66
CA LEU A 328 27.40 -6.18 22.45
C LEU A 328 26.98 -6.97 23.69
#